data_AF-A0A3E2TG43-F1
#
_entry.id   AF-A0A3E2TG43-F1
#
_cell.length_a   1.000
_cell.length_b   1.000
_cell.length_c   1.000
_cell.angle_alpha   90.00
_cell.angle_beta   90.00
_cell.angle_gamma   90.00
#
_symmetry.space_group_name_H-M   'P 1'
#
loop_
_entity.id
_entity.type
_entity.pdbx_description
1 polymer ?
#
loop_
_entity_poly.entity_id
_entity_poly.type
_entity_poly.pdbx_seq_one_letter_code
_entity_poly.pdbx_strand_id
1 'polypeptide(L)'
;MVYLITVIFLILAGIIFYKGKDIIIRPAINKMDTLSLLFVWLIFIVFGYFIKFKISETFVMCVVISIYVIAARFNRGFLHDGFIFQGNVSFINQKHEFSDLKQVNFITEDKQAIFTLVINSNSIDTWRFPIEKKDEILKIFKDNKVQVIYK
;
A
#
# COMPACT_ATOMS: atom_id res chain seq x y z
N MET A 1 4.55 23.33 -15.41
CA MET A 1 5.08 22.53 -14.28
C MET A 1 4.05 21.52 -13.77
N VAL A 2 2.85 21.96 -13.36
CA VAL A 2 1.78 21.07 -12.87
C VAL A 2 1.42 19.95 -13.86
N TYR A 3 1.19 20.27 -15.13
CA TYR A 3 0.88 19.25 -16.14
C TYR A 3 2.00 18.21 -16.36
N LEU A 4 3.27 18.62 -16.23
CA LEU A 4 4.41 17.69 -16.32
C LEU A 4 4.41 16.72 -15.13
N ILE A 5 4.21 17.27 -13.92
CA ILE A 5 4.08 16.48 -12.68
C ILE A 5 2.91 15.49 -12.81
N THR A 6 1.77 15.95 -13.35
CA THR A 6 0.60 15.10 -13.61
C THR A 6 0.94 13.91 -14.50
N VAL A 7 1.61 14.15 -15.63
CA VAL A 7 2.00 13.07 -16.56
C VAL A 7 2.92 12.06 -15.88
N ILE A 8 3.91 12.52 -15.11
CA ILE A 8 4.84 11.65 -14.38
C ILE A 8 4.07 10.74 -13.40
N PHE A 9 3.16 11.29 -12.61
CA PHE A 9 2.39 10.50 -11.65
C PHE A 9 1.41 9.53 -12.32
N LEU A 10 0.82 9.89 -13.47
CA LEU A 10 -0.02 8.97 -14.23
C LEU A 10 0.79 7.80 -14.80
N ILE A 11 1.99 8.05 -15.33
CA ILE A 11 2.90 7.00 -15.80
C ILE A 11 3.29 6.08 -14.63
N LEU A 12 3.66 6.65 -13.48
CA LEU A 12 3.97 5.88 -12.27
C LEU A 12 2.78 5.02 -11.81
N ALA A 13 1.58 5.59 -11.78
CA ALA A 13 0.37 4.85 -11.43
C ALA A 13 0.11 3.68 -12.39
N GLY A 14 0.31 3.88 -13.69
CA GLY A 14 0.21 2.81 -14.70
C GLY A 14 1.23 1.69 -14.49
N ILE A 15 2.50 2.03 -14.23
CA ILE A 15 3.56 1.06 -13.93
C ILE A 15 3.23 0.25 -12.67
N ILE A 16 2.77 0.94 -11.63
CA ILE A 16 2.37 0.33 -10.35
C ILE A 16 1.19 -0.62 -10.57
N PHE A 17 0.17 -0.20 -11.33
CA PHE A 17 -0.98 -1.04 -11.62
C PHE A 17 -0.59 -2.30 -12.40
N TYR A 18 0.28 -2.15 -13.42
CA TYR A 18 0.80 -3.28 -14.20
C TYR A 18 1.56 -4.29 -13.33
N LYS A 19 2.42 -3.82 -12.43
CA LYS A 19 3.14 -4.70 -11.49
C LYS A 19 2.23 -5.40 -10.49
N GLY A 20 1.10 -4.79 -10.16
CA GLY A 20 0.13 -5.35 -9.24
C GLY A 20 -0.78 -6.43 -9.83
N LYS A 21 -0.68 -6.75 -11.13
CA LYS A 21 -1.58 -7.69 -11.81
C LYS A 21 -1.52 -9.12 -11.26
N ASP A 22 -0.35 -9.53 -10.78
CA ASP A 22 -0.08 -10.91 -10.33
C ASP A 22 -0.38 -11.13 -8.84
N ILE A 23 -0.89 -10.10 -8.14
CA ILE A 23 -1.25 -10.18 -6.72
C ILE A 23 -2.53 -11.00 -6.55
N ILE A 24 -2.43 -12.07 -5.76
CA ILE A 24 -3.49 -13.03 -5.49
C ILE A 24 -4.40 -12.54 -4.36
N ILE A 25 -3.79 -12.04 -3.28
CA ILE A 25 -4.50 -11.60 -2.07
C ILE A 25 -4.07 -10.18 -1.74
N ARG A 26 -5.03 -9.25 -1.71
CA ARG A 26 -4.81 -7.82 -1.43
C ARG A 26 -5.33 -7.44 -0.06
N PRO A 27 -4.59 -6.61 0.71
CA PRO A 27 -5.11 -5.99 1.91
C PRO A 27 -6.35 -5.14 1.60
N ALA A 28 -7.27 -5.05 2.55
CA ALA A 28 -8.43 -4.18 2.42
C ALA A 28 -8.01 -2.70 2.53
N ILE A 29 -8.61 -1.84 1.72
CA ILE A 29 -8.52 -0.38 1.89
C ILE A 29 -9.36 -0.03 3.12
N ASN A 30 -8.71 0.54 4.13
CA ASN A 30 -9.37 0.87 5.39
C ASN A 30 -9.74 2.36 5.48
N LYS A 31 -10.51 2.72 6.51
CA LYS A 31 -10.92 4.11 6.75
C LYS A 31 -9.75 5.07 6.95
N MET A 32 -8.65 4.60 7.54
CA MET A 32 -7.44 5.42 7.76
C MET A 32 -6.71 5.74 6.45
N ASP A 33 -6.76 4.85 5.46
CA ASP A 33 -6.20 5.09 4.13
C ASP A 33 -6.99 6.21 3.42
N THR A 34 -8.33 6.16 3.49
CA THR A 34 -9.20 7.23 2.98
C THR A 34 -8.95 8.55 3.70
N LEU A 35 -8.83 8.52 5.04
CA LEU A 35 -8.56 9.71 5.84
C LEU A 35 -7.22 10.35 5.47
N SER A 36 -6.18 9.52 5.28
CA SER A 36 -4.85 9.97 4.89
C SER A 36 -4.87 10.67 3.51
N LEU A 37 -5.67 10.15 2.57
CA LEU A 37 -5.85 10.76 1.24
C LEU A 37 -6.56 12.12 1.32
N LEU A 38 -7.55 12.27 2.21
CA LEU A 38 -8.18 13.56 2.48
C LEU A 38 -7.20 14.57 3.09
N PHE A 39 -6.34 14.14 4.01
CA PHE A 39 -5.28 14.99 4.57
C PHE A 39 -4.29 15.45 3.50
N VAL A 40 -3.89 14.55 2.59
CA VAL A 40 -3.03 14.91 1.45
C VAL A 40 -3.69 15.98 0.57
N TRP A 41 -4.98 15.85 0.27
CA TRP A 41 -5.72 16.86 -0.48
C TRP A 41 -5.71 18.22 0.21
N LEU A 42 -5.94 18.25 1.53
CA LEU A 42 -5.92 19.47 2.31
C LEU A 42 -4.54 20.16 2.24
N ILE A 43 -3.46 19.40 2.35
CA ILE A 43 -2.09 19.93 2.22
C ILE A 43 -1.87 20.55 0.83
N PHE A 44 -2.29 19.87 -0.24
CA PHE A 44 -2.14 20.39 -1.60
C PHE A 44 -3.00 21.63 -1.86
N ILE A 45 -4.20 21.71 -1.29
CA ILE A 45 -5.06 22.89 -1.38
C ILE A 45 -4.40 24.09 -0.69
N VAL A 46 -3.90 23.89 0.54
CA VAL A 46 -3.20 24.93 1.30
C VAL A 46 -1.94 25.37 0.56
N PHE A 47 -1.14 24.44 0.06
CA PHE A 47 0.06 24.73 -0.72
C PHE A 47 -0.25 25.48 -2.02
N GLY A 48 -1.27 25.03 -2.76
CA GLY A 48 -1.73 25.68 -3.98
C GLY A 48 -2.18 27.12 -3.75
N TYR A 49 -2.80 27.41 -2.60
CA TYR A 49 -3.15 28.77 -2.19
C TYR A 49 -1.90 29.65 -2.00
N PHE A 50 -0.87 29.18 -1.27
CA PHE A 50 0.36 29.94 -1.05
C PHE A 50 1.16 30.20 -2.32
N ILE A 51 1.23 29.22 -3.23
CA ILE A 51 1.93 29.36 -4.52
C ILE A 51 1.07 30.07 -5.57
N LYS A 52 -0.20 30.37 -5.26
CA LYS A 52 -1.17 31.01 -6.16
C LYS A 52 -1.43 30.19 -7.44
N PHE A 53 -1.47 28.87 -7.33
CA PHE A 53 -1.91 28.02 -8.43
C PHE A 53 -3.39 28.24 -8.75
N LYS A 54 -3.77 28.00 -10.00
CA LYS A 54 -5.18 28.03 -10.38
C LYS A 54 -5.91 26.90 -9.67
N ILE A 55 -7.17 27.14 -9.28
CA ILE A 55 -8.02 26.12 -8.64
C ILE A 55 -8.08 24.84 -9.47
N SER A 56 -8.15 24.97 -10.80
CA SER A 56 -8.13 23.83 -11.72
C SER A 56 -6.83 23.02 -11.66
N GLU A 57 -5.67 23.67 -11.52
CA GLU A 57 -4.36 23.02 -11.43
C GLU A 57 -4.21 22.27 -10.10
N THR A 58 -4.63 22.90 -8.99
CA THR A 58 -4.66 22.28 -7.66
C THR A 58 -5.57 21.04 -7.66
N PHE A 59 -6.76 21.15 -8.26
CA PHE A 59 -7.69 20.02 -8.36
C PHE A 59 -7.10 18.87 -9.18
N VAL A 60 -6.47 19.15 -10.32
CA VAL A 60 -5.78 18.13 -11.14
C VAL A 60 -4.69 17.42 -10.35
N MET A 61 -3.89 18.15 -9.56
CA MET A 61 -2.87 17.52 -8.71
C MET A 61 -3.49 16.62 -7.64
N CYS A 62 -4.56 17.06 -6.98
CA CYS A 62 -5.30 16.26 -6.00
C CYS A 62 -5.84 14.95 -6.61
N VAL A 63 -6.43 15.01 -7.80
CA VAL A 63 -6.93 13.81 -8.49
C VAL A 63 -5.77 12.86 -8.83
N VAL A 64 -4.68 13.38 -9.37
CA VAL A 64 -3.56 12.57 -9.84
C VAL A 64 -2.80 11.93 -8.66
N ILE A 65 -2.60 12.66 -7.56
CA ILE A 65 -1.98 12.08 -6.35
C ILE A 65 -2.89 11.00 -5.76
N SER A 66 -4.22 11.15 -5.81
CA SER A 66 -5.14 10.10 -5.40
C SER A 66 -5.02 8.85 -6.24
N ILE A 67 -4.98 8.99 -7.57
CA ILE A 67 -4.81 7.86 -8.48
C ILE A 67 -3.51 7.13 -8.15
N TYR A 68 -2.41 7.87 -7.97
CA TYR A 68 -1.12 7.30 -7.60
C TYR A 68 -1.15 6.57 -6.25
N VAL A 69 -1.71 7.19 -5.20
CA VAL A 69 -1.81 6.59 -3.86
C VAL A 69 -2.68 5.33 -3.89
N ILE A 70 -3.81 5.37 -4.58
CA ILE A 70 -4.70 4.21 -4.74
C ILE A 70 -3.98 3.11 -5.50
N ALA A 71 -3.29 3.42 -6.61
CA ALA A 71 -2.51 2.44 -7.35
C ALA A 71 -1.42 1.83 -6.46
N ALA A 72 -0.69 2.63 -5.70
CA ALA A 72 0.35 2.16 -4.77
C ALA A 72 -0.23 1.24 -3.70
N ARG A 73 -1.41 1.56 -3.15
CA ARG A 73 -2.12 0.67 -2.22
C ARG A 73 -2.60 -0.61 -2.87
N PHE A 74 -3.12 -0.51 -4.09
CA PHE A 74 -3.59 -1.66 -4.85
C PHE A 74 -2.43 -2.61 -5.16
N ASN A 75 -1.24 -2.10 -5.44
CA ASN A 75 -0.03 -2.87 -5.70
C ASN A 75 0.63 -3.42 -4.41
N ARG A 76 -0.12 -3.66 -3.32
CA ARG A 76 0.36 -4.36 -2.12
C ARG A 76 -0.42 -5.65 -1.95
N GLY A 77 0.28 -6.71 -1.51
CA GLY A 77 -0.36 -8.00 -1.27
C GLY A 77 0.55 -9.19 -1.56
N PHE A 78 -0.03 -10.38 -1.50
CA PHE A 78 0.68 -11.64 -1.66
C PHE A 78 0.71 -12.10 -3.12
N LEU A 79 1.87 -12.59 -3.53
CA LEU A 79 2.14 -13.30 -4.78
C LEU A 79 2.28 -14.80 -4.48
N HIS A 80 2.43 -15.62 -5.51
CA HIS A 80 2.66 -17.07 -5.34
C HIS A 80 3.98 -17.38 -4.61
N ASP A 81 5.02 -16.60 -4.91
CA ASP A 81 6.40 -16.82 -4.48
C ASP A 81 6.93 -15.73 -3.54
N GLY A 82 6.07 -14.80 -3.12
CA GLY A 82 6.49 -13.68 -2.29
C GLY A 82 5.37 -12.69 -2.00
N PHE A 83 5.74 -11.45 -1.76
CA PHE A 83 4.81 -10.38 -1.45
C PHE A 83 5.31 -9.04 -1.97
N ILE A 84 4.39 -8.12 -2.22
CA ILE A 84 4.72 -6.75 -2.65
C ILE A 84 4.45 -5.80 -1.50
N PHE A 85 5.48 -5.06 -1.11
CA PHE A 85 5.45 -4.11 -0.01
C PHE A 85 6.15 -2.79 -0.39
N GLN A 86 5.68 -1.69 0.20
CA GLN A 86 6.31 -0.38 0.09
C GLN A 86 7.25 -0.14 1.28
N GLY A 87 8.53 -0.49 1.13
CA GLY A 87 9.56 -0.20 2.14
C GLY A 87 9.67 1.28 2.48
N ASN A 88 10.33 1.58 3.61
CA ASN A 88 10.41 2.93 4.20
C ASN A 88 10.94 4.05 3.28
N VAL A 89 11.68 3.72 2.21
CA VAL A 89 12.40 4.70 1.37
C VAL A 89 11.97 4.63 -0.11
N SER A 90 11.03 3.77 -0.48
CA SER A 90 10.69 3.56 -1.89
C SER A 90 9.36 4.21 -2.28
N PHE A 91 9.41 5.01 -3.35
CA PHE A 91 8.21 5.52 -4.02
C PHE A 91 7.45 4.43 -4.77
N ILE A 92 8.08 3.28 -5.04
CA ILE A 92 7.46 2.17 -5.76
C ILE A 92 7.53 0.92 -4.89
N ASN A 93 6.43 0.18 -4.82
CA ASN A 93 6.43 -1.07 -4.08
C ASN A 93 7.37 -2.09 -4.73
N GLN A 94 8.09 -2.82 -3.89
CA GLN A 94 9.05 -3.81 -4.32
C GLN A 94 8.51 -5.21 -4.02
N LYS A 95 8.87 -6.15 -4.90
CA LYS A 95 8.64 -7.57 -4.67
C LYS A 95 9.71 -8.07 -3.72
N HIS A 96 9.27 -8.81 -2.71
CA HIS A 96 10.08 -9.47 -1.71
C HIS A 96 9.77 -10.96 -1.71
N GLU A 97 10.76 -11.77 -1.37
CA GLU A 97 10.55 -13.19 -1.15
C GLU A 97 10.04 -13.42 0.28
N PHE A 98 9.33 -14.51 0.53
CA PHE A 98 8.91 -14.84 1.90
C PHE A 98 10.07 -15.06 2.86
N SER A 99 11.25 -15.42 2.34
CA SER A 99 12.52 -15.51 3.06
C SER A 99 12.98 -14.17 3.67
N ASP A 100 12.49 -13.05 3.14
CA ASP A 100 12.76 -11.70 3.68
C ASP A 100 12.01 -11.41 4.98
N LEU A 101 10.99 -12.22 5.32
CA LEU A 101 10.21 -12.07 6.55
C LEU A 101 10.92 -12.75 7.72
N LYS A 102 11.25 -11.96 8.73
CA LYS A 102 11.73 -12.47 10.01
C LYS A 102 10.61 -13.15 10.79
N GLN A 103 9.47 -12.47 10.89
CA GLN A 103 8.29 -12.97 11.58
C GLN A 103 7.04 -12.23 11.11
N VAL A 104 5.88 -12.82 11.38
CA VAL A 104 4.58 -12.20 11.21
C VAL A 104 3.85 -12.23 12.54
N ASN A 105 3.47 -11.08 13.07
CA ASN A 105 2.58 -11.02 14.23
C ASN A 105 1.14 -11.02 13.75
N PHE A 106 0.33 -11.92 14.28
CA PHE A 106 -1.07 -12.06 13.90
C PHE A 106 -1.98 -11.76 15.09
N ILE A 107 -2.98 -10.92 14.85
CA ILE A 107 -4.08 -10.63 15.79
C ILE A 107 -5.42 -10.62 15.04
N THR A 108 -6.50 -10.85 15.78
CA THR A 108 -7.87 -10.65 15.30
C THR A 108 -8.55 -9.52 16.05
N GLU A 109 -9.12 -8.57 15.31
CA GLU A 109 -9.79 -7.39 15.88
C GLU A 109 -11.03 -7.06 15.02
N ASP A 110 -12.20 -6.87 15.64
CA ASP A 110 -13.44 -6.39 14.98
C ASP A 110 -13.73 -6.98 13.58
N LYS A 111 -13.69 -8.31 13.47
CA LYS A 111 -13.89 -9.08 12.22
C LYS A 111 -12.80 -8.88 11.15
N GLN A 112 -11.61 -8.46 11.56
CA GLN A 112 -10.44 -8.35 10.70
C GLN A 112 -9.33 -9.26 11.19
N ALA A 113 -8.63 -9.86 10.23
CA ALA A 113 -7.36 -10.52 10.43
C ALA A 113 -6.25 -9.50 10.17
N ILE A 114 -5.45 -9.21 11.19
CA ILE A 114 -4.37 -8.22 11.11
C ILE A 114 -3.04 -8.96 11.16
N PHE A 115 -2.22 -8.75 10.13
CA PHE A 115 -0.90 -9.33 9.99
C PHE A 115 0.14 -8.22 9.96
N THR A 116 0.99 -8.18 10.97
CA THR A 116 2.14 -7.28 11.03
C THR A 116 3.38 -8.01 10.55
N LEU A 117 3.81 -7.69 9.34
CA LEU A 117 4.99 -8.23 8.67
C LEU A 117 6.24 -7.54 9.22
N VAL A 118 7.19 -8.31 9.73
CA VAL A 118 8.50 -7.82 10.17
C VAL A 118 9.56 -8.32 9.20
N ILE A 119 10.17 -7.41 8.46
CA ILE A 119 11.11 -7.69 7.37
C ILE A 119 12.56 -7.55 7.88
N ASN A 120 13.51 -8.31 7.34
CA ASN A 120 14.91 -8.42 7.78
C ASN A 120 15.67 -7.09 7.98
N SER A 121 15.20 -5.97 7.42
CA SER A 121 15.73 -4.61 7.59
C SER A 121 15.05 -3.77 8.70
N ASN A 122 14.33 -4.40 9.64
CA ASN A 122 13.47 -3.75 10.66
C ASN A 122 12.34 -2.89 10.07
N SER A 123 11.99 -3.09 8.80
CA SER A 123 10.77 -2.51 8.24
C SER A 123 9.57 -3.29 8.75
N ILE A 124 8.56 -2.56 9.23
CA ILE A 124 7.32 -3.14 9.75
C ILE A 124 6.17 -2.64 8.89
N ASP A 125 5.28 -3.55 8.54
CA ASP A 125 4.06 -3.18 7.85
C ASP A 125 2.86 -3.98 8.33
N THR A 126 1.72 -3.30 8.46
CA THR A 126 0.50 -3.89 9.02
C THR A 126 -0.55 -4.01 7.95
N TRP A 127 -0.91 -5.24 7.61
CA TRP A 127 -1.92 -5.55 6.62
C TRP A 127 -3.19 -6.04 7.30
N ARG A 128 -4.33 -5.54 6.83
CA ARG A 128 -5.64 -5.89 7.37
C ARG A 128 -6.45 -6.57 6.29
N PHE A 129 -7.06 -7.69 6.65
CA PHE A 129 -7.89 -8.49 5.75
C PHE A 129 -9.23 -8.79 6.42
N PRO A 130 -10.28 -9.05 5.62
CA PRO A 130 -11.50 -9.67 6.12
C PRO A 130 -11.16 -10.98 6.85
N ILE A 131 -11.83 -11.26 7.97
CA ILE A 131 -11.54 -12.44 8.81
C ILE A 131 -11.67 -13.76 8.03
N GLU A 132 -12.49 -13.79 6.99
CA GLU A 132 -12.72 -14.95 6.12
C GLU A 132 -11.45 -15.36 5.35
N LYS A 133 -10.52 -14.43 5.14
CA LYS A 133 -9.25 -14.67 4.45
C LYS A 133 -8.13 -15.15 5.38
N LYS A 134 -8.38 -15.23 6.70
CA LYS A 134 -7.39 -15.59 7.72
C LYS A 134 -6.71 -16.93 7.43
N ASP A 135 -7.50 -17.99 7.23
CA ASP A 135 -6.97 -19.36 7.11
C ASP A 135 -6.16 -19.53 5.81
N GLU A 136 -6.60 -18.86 4.73
CA GLU A 136 -5.88 -18.81 3.45
C GLU A 136 -4.51 -18.15 3.61
N ILE A 137 -4.44 -17.02 4.31
CA ILE A 137 -3.19 -16.27 4.54
C ILE A 137 -2.25 -17.03 5.50
N LEU A 138 -2.77 -17.62 6.58
CA LEU A 138 -1.97 -18.43 7.49
C LEU A 138 -1.37 -19.66 6.80
N LYS A 139 -2.10 -20.25 5.84
CA LYS A 139 -1.59 -21.35 5.03
C LYS A 139 -0.40 -20.91 4.18
N ILE A 140 -0.45 -19.73 3.54
CA ILE A 140 0.67 -19.19 2.75
C ILE A 140 1.94 -19.08 3.61
N PHE A 141 1.83 -18.52 4.83
CA PHE A 141 2.98 -18.40 5.72
C PHE A 141 3.52 -19.76 6.16
N LYS A 142 2.63 -20.72 6.46
CA LYS A 142 3.02 -22.09 6.83
C LYS A 142 3.76 -22.80 5.70
N ASP A 143 3.22 -22.74 4.48
CA ASP A 143 3.80 -23.40 3.30
C ASP A 143 5.18 -22.82 2.95
N ASN A 144 5.40 -21.53 3.24
CA ASN A 144 6.68 -20.84 3.04
C ASN A 144 7.58 -20.81 4.29
N LYS A 145 7.27 -21.57 5.34
CA LYS A 145 8.05 -21.68 6.60
C LYS A 145 8.30 -20.34 7.31
N VAL A 146 7.38 -19.39 7.17
CA VAL A 146 7.46 -18.09 7.87
C VAL A 146 6.98 -18.25 9.30
N GLN A 147 7.73 -17.71 10.26
CA GLN A 147 7.36 -17.76 11.68
C GLN A 147 6.17 -16.83 11.96
N VAL A 148 5.05 -17.40 12.42
CA VAL A 148 3.85 -16.65 12.83
C VAL A 148 3.75 -16.62 14.36
N ILE A 149 3.65 -15.43 14.93
CA ILE A 149 3.43 -15.19 16.37
C ILE A 149 1.99 -14.76 16.59
N TYR A 150 1.25 -15.55 17.38
CA TYR A 150 -0.13 -15.26 17.77
C TYR A 150 -0.10 -14.37 19.02
N LYS A 151 -0.79 -13.23 18.97
CA LYS A 151 -0.92 -12.29 20.08
C LYS A 151 -2.37 -12.15 20.52
#